data_AF-A0AAD7Z2G1-F1
#
_entry.id   AF-A0AAD7Z2G1-F1
#
_cell.length_a   1.000
_cell.length_b   1.000
_cell.length_c   1.000
_cell.angle_alpha   90.00
_cell.angle_beta   90.00
_cell.angle_gamma   90.00
#
_symmetry.space_group_name_H-M   'P 1'
#
loop_
_entity.id
_entity.type
_entity.pdbx_description
1 polymer ?
#
loop_
_entity_poly.entity_id
_entity_poly.type
_entity_poly.pdbx_seq_one_letter_code
_entity_poly.pdbx_strand_id
1 'polypeptide(L)'
;MEKNIVFIVFCIFQVTSGQVDPEQDLRDLIDQTTTAFGSYYAPLQNRHYAFLNNVTSETMRLEIERTNVMYELEYLALELSTNESNIFECLNLALENIAVVVNDRVIELEVLTTTEFNNLNLIWNDVFNLVQEEVMLIRNTMQSLQDCKELETVEETNDCINVLIPIFDLSKDDILNRFAELHTLGQTVLDLAEENLANNIAQSQNHISDNMLVIREELTTCAENL
;
A
#
# COMPACT_ATOMS: atom_id res chain seq x y z
N MET A 1 -27.13 60.82 44.54
CA MET A 1 -26.90 61.72 43.39
C MET A 1 -25.49 61.41 42.95
N GLU A 2 -25.32 60.95 41.70
CA GLU A 2 -24.08 60.44 41.04
C GLU A 2 -24.29 59.04 40.43
N LYS A 3 -25.19 58.99 39.44
CA LYS A 3 -25.25 57.92 38.44
C LYS A 3 -24.17 58.20 37.38
N ASN A 4 -22.91 58.00 37.73
CA ASN A 4 -21.76 58.28 36.86
C ASN A 4 -20.87 57.04 36.63
N ILE A 5 -21.48 55.85 36.54
CA ILE A 5 -20.84 54.63 36.03
C ILE A 5 -21.86 53.84 35.19
N VAL A 6 -22.43 54.46 34.16
CA VAL A 6 -23.23 53.74 33.13
C VAL A 6 -22.91 54.23 31.71
N PHE A 7 -21.82 54.98 31.54
CA PHE A 7 -21.39 55.52 30.24
C PHE A 7 -20.13 54.86 29.66
N ILE A 8 -19.66 53.75 30.26
CA ILE A 8 -18.52 52.95 29.77
C ILE A 8 -18.95 51.51 29.38
N VAL A 9 -20.25 51.19 29.51
CA VAL A 9 -20.82 49.90 29.07
C VAL A 9 -21.96 50.15 28.08
N PHE A 10 -21.80 51.19 27.25
CA PHE A 10 -22.57 51.37 26.03
C PHE A 10 -21.57 51.14 24.89
N CYS A 11 -21.71 50.02 24.19
CA CYS A 11 -21.08 49.71 22.90
C CYS A 11 -19.61 49.22 22.86
N ILE A 12 -19.06 48.65 23.96
CA ILE A 12 -17.86 47.78 23.90
C ILE A 12 -18.20 46.33 24.29
N PHE A 13 -19.48 46.02 24.53
CA PHE A 13 -19.97 44.69 24.22
C PHE A 13 -20.20 44.65 22.71
N GLN A 14 -19.09 44.40 22.00
CA GLN A 14 -19.15 43.63 20.78
C GLN A 14 -19.98 42.38 21.10
N VAL A 15 -21.27 42.48 20.81
CA VAL A 15 -21.99 41.37 20.21
C VAL A 15 -21.11 40.99 19.03
N THR A 16 -20.21 40.03 19.24
CA THR A 16 -19.61 39.23 18.19
C THR A 16 -20.79 38.52 17.55
N SER A 17 -21.48 39.25 16.68
CA SER A 17 -22.48 38.74 15.78
C SER A 17 -21.76 37.68 14.97
N GLY A 18 -22.04 36.42 15.29
CA GLY A 18 -21.71 35.28 14.45
C GLY A 18 -22.46 35.39 13.13
N GLN A 19 -22.05 36.33 12.28
CA GLN A 19 -22.10 36.12 10.85
C GLN A 19 -21.07 35.05 10.60
N VAL A 20 -21.55 33.81 10.55
CA VAL A 20 -20.88 32.69 9.92
C VAL A 20 -20.42 33.20 8.56
N ASP A 21 -19.10 33.19 8.32
CA ASP A 21 -18.51 33.56 7.04
C ASP A 21 -18.65 32.34 6.12
N PRO A 22 -19.63 32.30 5.21
CA PRO A 22 -19.92 31.10 4.44
C PRO A 22 -18.77 30.72 3.50
N GLU A 23 -17.93 31.71 3.14
CA GLU A 23 -16.70 31.43 2.40
C GLU A 23 -15.72 30.64 3.26
N GLN A 24 -15.49 31.07 4.51
CA GLN A 24 -14.56 30.38 5.39
C GLN A 24 -15.04 28.96 5.69
N ASP A 25 -16.34 28.77 5.93
CA ASP A 25 -16.93 27.45 6.14
C ASP A 25 -16.69 26.52 4.94
N LEU A 26 -16.90 27.02 3.72
CA LEU A 26 -16.66 26.25 2.50
C LEU A 26 -15.19 25.88 2.31
N ARG A 27 -14.26 26.80 2.66
CA ARG A 27 -12.82 26.53 2.62
C ARG A 27 -12.40 25.49 3.65
N ASP A 28 -12.90 25.60 4.88
CA ASP A 28 -12.64 24.63 5.94
C ASP A 28 -13.15 23.24 5.53
N LEU A 29 -14.28 23.18 4.82
CA LEU A 29 -14.84 21.93 4.31
C LEU A 29 -13.97 21.28 3.23
N ILE A 30 -13.40 22.09 2.33
CA ILE A 30 -12.43 21.64 1.31
C ILE A 30 -11.16 21.10 1.97
N ASP A 31 -10.62 21.80 2.96
CA ASP A 31 -9.40 21.39 3.67
C ASP A 31 -9.60 20.09 4.46
N GLN A 32 -10.76 19.95 5.12
CA GLN A 32 -11.14 18.71 5.81
C GLN A 32 -11.26 17.54 4.83
N THR A 33 -11.82 17.76 3.64
CA THR A 33 -11.96 16.73 2.60
C THR A 33 -10.59 16.23 2.15
N THR A 34 -9.68 17.15 1.82
CA THR A 34 -8.30 16.83 1.40
C THR A 34 -7.56 16.05 2.49
N THR A 35 -7.76 16.41 3.75
CA THR A 35 -7.15 15.73 4.90
C THR A 35 -7.71 14.32 5.08
N ALA A 36 -9.04 14.17 5.02
CA ALA A 36 -9.71 12.88 5.14
C ALA A 36 -9.26 11.93 4.03
N PHE A 37 -9.15 12.42 2.80
CA PHE A 37 -8.61 11.66 1.68
C PHE A 37 -7.22 11.10 1.96
N GLY A 38 -6.29 11.96 2.39
CA GLY A 38 -4.91 11.57 2.69
C GLY A 38 -4.83 10.48 3.76
N SER A 39 -5.79 10.44 4.69
CA SER A 39 -5.86 9.42 5.74
C SER A 39 -6.21 8.02 5.24
N TYR A 40 -6.88 7.88 4.09
CA TYR A 40 -7.16 6.59 3.46
C TYR A 40 -6.04 6.16 2.51
N TYR A 41 -5.56 7.09 1.68
CA TYR A 41 -4.61 6.80 0.62
C TYR A 41 -3.22 6.41 1.14
N ALA A 42 -2.65 7.22 2.04
CA ALA A 42 -1.25 7.06 2.45
C ALA A 42 -0.98 5.74 3.20
N PRO A 43 -1.84 5.26 4.12
CA PRO A 43 -1.62 3.97 4.78
C PRO A 43 -1.65 2.79 3.82
N LEU A 44 -2.60 2.78 2.88
CA LEU A 44 -2.72 1.72 1.88
C LEU A 44 -1.48 1.68 0.98
N GLN A 45 -1.01 2.85 0.54
CA GLN A 45 0.19 2.98 -0.30
C GLN A 45 1.44 2.48 0.44
N ASN A 46 1.63 2.90 1.69
CA ASN A 46 2.78 2.49 2.51
C ASN A 46 2.81 0.98 2.73
N ARG A 47 1.65 0.39 3.00
CA ARG A 47 1.52 -1.06 3.24
C ARG A 47 1.78 -1.86 1.97
N HIS A 48 1.28 -1.39 0.81
CA HIS A 48 1.61 -1.99 -0.48
C HIS A 48 3.13 -1.96 -0.78
N TYR A 49 3.82 -0.84 -0.52
CA TYR A 49 5.28 -0.79 -0.68
C TYR A 49 6.00 -1.74 0.27
N ALA A 50 5.55 -1.86 1.52
CA ALA A 50 6.11 -2.82 2.47
C ALA A 50 5.96 -4.26 1.99
N PHE A 51 4.80 -4.62 1.46
CA PHE A 51 4.56 -5.93 0.84
C PHE A 51 5.54 -6.22 -0.31
N LEU A 52 5.70 -5.29 -1.26
CA LEU A 52 6.64 -5.47 -2.39
C LEU A 52 8.10 -5.60 -1.94
N ASN A 53 8.49 -4.88 -0.89
CA ASN A 53 9.82 -5.01 -0.29
C ASN A 53 10.02 -6.39 0.35
N ASN A 54 8.99 -6.92 1.03
CA ASN A 54 9.05 -8.26 1.63
C ASN A 54 9.19 -9.35 0.57
N VAL A 55 8.44 -9.26 -0.53
CA VAL A 55 8.60 -10.15 -1.69
C VAL A 55 10.04 -10.11 -2.20
N THR A 56 10.57 -8.91 -2.45
CA THR A 56 11.93 -8.72 -2.98
C THR A 56 12.97 -9.34 -2.04
N SER A 57 12.80 -9.10 -0.73
CA SER A 57 13.66 -9.69 0.29
C SER A 57 13.62 -11.21 0.29
N GLU A 58 12.44 -11.80 0.08
CA GLU A 58 12.27 -13.25 0.04
C GLU A 58 12.91 -13.86 -1.22
N THR A 59 12.74 -13.23 -2.39
CA THR A 59 13.44 -13.66 -3.61
C THR A 59 14.96 -13.65 -3.41
N MET A 60 15.51 -12.59 -2.78
CA MET A 60 16.94 -12.54 -2.46
C MET A 60 17.35 -13.62 -1.47
N ARG A 61 16.52 -13.91 -0.46
CA ARG A 61 16.77 -14.98 0.51
C ARG A 61 16.91 -16.33 -0.18
N LEU A 62 16.00 -16.66 -1.12
CA LEU A 62 16.04 -17.92 -1.87
C LEU A 62 17.32 -18.06 -2.70
N GLU A 63 17.78 -17.00 -3.37
CA GLU A 63 19.04 -17.04 -4.13
C GLU A 63 20.28 -17.19 -3.25
N ILE A 64 20.28 -16.57 -2.07
CA ILE A 64 21.34 -16.78 -1.06
C ILE A 64 21.34 -18.22 -0.57
N GLU A 65 20.15 -18.76 -0.27
CA GLU A 65 20.02 -20.15 0.20
C GLU A 65 20.50 -21.14 -0.85
N ARG A 66 20.10 -20.94 -2.12
CA ARG A 66 20.61 -21.71 -3.27
C ARG A 66 22.13 -21.70 -3.31
N THR A 67 22.74 -20.53 -3.22
CA THR A 67 24.20 -20.36 -3.27
C THR A 67 24.88 -21.11 -2.13
N ASN A 68 24.33 -21.03 -0.91
CA ASN A 68 24.84 -21.76 0.24
C ASN A 68 24.76 -23.28 0.05
N VAL A 69 23.64 -23.78 -0.49
CA VAL A 69 23.48 -25.22 -0.78
C VAL A 69 24.49 -25.67 -1.84
N MET A 70 24.69 -24.88 -2.89
CA MET A 70 25.67 -25.19 -3.93
C MET A 70 27.08 -25.35 -3.33
N TYR A 71 27.52 -24.42 -2.48
CA TYR A 71 28.81 -24.53 -1.80
C TYR A 71 28.91 -25.76 -0.89
N GLU A 72 27.82 -26.13 -0.21
CA GLU A 72 27.82 -27.33 0.62
C GLU A 72 27.94 -28.61 -0.21
N LEU A 73 27.26 -28.70 -1.35
CA LEU A 73 27.37 -29.84 -2.27
C LEU A 73 28.78 -29.93 -2.88
N GLU A 74 29.37 -28.80 -3.27
CA GLU A 74 30.75 -28.75 -3.75
C GLU A 74 31.74 -29.23 -2.68
N TYR A 75 31.56 -28.79 -1.44
CA TYR A 75 32.39 -29.23 -0.31
C TYR A 75 32.25 -30.72 -0.04
N LEU A 76 31.00 -31.23 0.01
CA LEU A 76 30.73 -32.65 0.20
C LEU A 76 31.36 -33.50 -0.92
N ALA A 77 31.27 -33.06 -2.17
CA ALA A 77 31.91 -33.73 -3.30
C ALA A 77 33.45 -33.77 -3.16
N LEU A 78 34.08 -32.70 -2.65
CA LEU A 78 35.52 -32.70 -2.37
C LEU A 78 35.93 -33.67 -1.27
N GLU A 79 35.12 -33.82 -0.22
CA GLU A 79 35.38 -34.80 0.84
C GLU A 79 35.24 -36.24 0.33
N LEU A 80 34.27 -36.49 -0.54
CA LEU A 80 34.00 -37.79 -1.14
C LEU A 80 34.99 -38.16 -2.26
N SER A 81 35.70 -37.20 -2.86
CA SER A 81 36.62 -37.43 -3.99
C SER A 81 37.92 -38.15 -3.61
N THR A 82 37.97 -38.85 -2.48
CA THR A 82 39.19 -39.40 -1.90
C THR A 82 39.73 -40.65 -2.60
N ASN A 83 39.03 -41.24 -3.58
CA ASN A 83 39.51 -42.42 -4.33
C ASN A 83 39.10 -42.53 -5.83
N GLU A 84 38.14 -41.73 -6.32
CA GLU A 84 37.46 -41.95 -7.62
C GLU A 84 37.49 -40.67 -8.49
N SER A 85 37.93 -40.78 -9.75
CA SER A 85 38.15 -39.61 -10.64
C SER A 85 36.88 -39.04 -11.29
N ASN A 86 35.68 -39.52 -10.96
CA ASN A 86 34.45 -39.22 -11.71
C ASN A 86 33.31 -38.55 -10.91
N ILE A 87 33.58 -38.04 -9.71
CA ILE A 87 32.55 -37.41 -8.84
C ILE A 87 31.88 -36.16 -9.44
N PHE A 88 32.50 -35.56 -10.46
CA PHE A 88 31.98 -34.37 -11.14
C PHE A 88 30.60 -34.60 -11.77
N GLU A 89 30.30 -35.80 -12.28
CA GLU A 89 28.99 -36.11 -12.86
C GLU A 89 27.90 -36.11 -11.79
N CYS A 90 28.18 -36.75 -10.64
CA CYS A 90 27.30 -36.75 -9.48
C CYS A 90 27.05 -35.33 -8.94
N LEU A 91 28.11 -34.53 -8.81
CA LEU A 91 28.02 -33.14 -8.35
C LEU A 91 27.18 -32.29 -9.30
N ASN A 92 27.41 -32.38 -10.61
CA ASN A 92 26.64 -31.61 -11.59
C ASN A 92 25.15 -31.92 -11.51
N LEU A 93 24.78 -33.19 -11.38
CA LEU A 93 23.38 -33.58 -11.20
C LEU A 93 22.78 -33.01 -9.91
N ALA A 94 23.52 -33.07 -8.79
CA ALA A 94 23.08 -32.50 -7.52
C ALA A 94 22.88 -30.98 -7.61
N LEU A 95 23.77 -30.27 -8.31
CA LEU A 95 23.69 -28.82 -8.55
C LEU A 95 22.50 -28.45 -9.47
N GLU A 96 22.21 -29.26 -10.48
CA GLU A 96 21.02 -29.10 -11.33
C GLU A 96 19.73 -29.31 -10.53
N ASN A 97 19.67 -30.36 -9.70
CA ASN A 97 18.52 -30.67 -8.87
C ASN A 97 18.20 -29.53 -7.88
N ILE A 98 19.20 -28.97 -7.19
CA ILE A 98 18.95 -27.84 -6.29
C ILE A 98 18.51 -26.58 -7.04
N ALA A 99 19.04 -26.35 -8.25
CA ALA A 99 18.60 -25.23 -9.08
C ALA A 99 17.10 -25.35 -9.43
N VAL A 100 16.62 -26.55 -9.76
CA VAL A 100 15.19 -26.82 -10.00
C VAL A 100 14.36 -26.56 -8.74
N VAL A 101 14.76 -27.13 -7.60
CA VAL A 101 14.04 -26.98 -6.31
C VAL A 101 13.86 -25.52 -5.91
N VAL A 102 14.92 -24.71 -6.03
CA VAL A 102 14.82 -23.28 -5.71
C VAL A 102 13.99 -22.53 -6.75
N ASN A 103 14.19 -22.83 -8.04
CA ASN A 103 13.46 -22.16 -9.11
C ASN A 103 11.95 -22.39 -9.02
N ASP A 104 11.51 -23.58 -8.59
CA ASP A 104 10.10 -23.87 -8.33
C ASP A 104 9.51 -22.94 -7.25
N ARG A 105 10.29 -22.58 -6.23
CA ARG A 105 9.84 -21.64 -5.19
C ARG A 105 9.83 -20.19 -5.69
N VAL A 106 10.80 -19.81 -6.52
CA VAL A 106 10.82 -18.48 -7.17
C VAL A 106 9.60 -18.31 -8.06
N ILE A 107 9.23 -19.32 -8.87
CA ILE A 107 8.03 -19.28 -9.72
C ILE A 107 6.76 -19.08 -8.88
N GLU A 108 6.62 -19.75 -7.74
CA GLU A 108 5.46 -19.59 -6.86
C GLU A 108 5.36 -18.15 -6.31
N LEU A 109 6.50 -17.53 -5.97
CA LEU A 109 6.52 -16.10 -5.59
C LEU A 109 6.14 -15.18 -6.75
N GLU A 110 6.58 -15.48 -7.97
CA GLU A 110 6.20 -14.73 -9.18
C GLU A 110 4.70 -14.82 -9.47
N VAL A 111 4.10 -16.00 -9.27
CA VAL A 111 2.65 -16.22 -9.44
C VAL A 111 1.86 -15.44 -8.38
N LEU A 112 2.30 -15.50 -7.12
CA LEU A 112 1.70 -14.77 -6.02
C LEU A 112 1.75 -13.27 -6.29
N THR A 113 2.92 -12.74 -6.61
CA THR A 113 3.10 -11.31 -6.89
C THR A 113 2.26 -10.84 -8.06
N THR A 114 2.19 -11.61 -9.15
CA THR A 114 1.36 -11.29 -10.31
C THR A 114 -0.12 -11.22 -9.94
N THR A 115 -0.60 -12.20 -9.19
CA THR A 115 -2.01 -12.28 -8.79
C THR A 115 -2.39 -11.12 -7.88
N GLU A 116 -1.59 -10.87 -6.83
CA GLU A 116 -1.89 -9.82 -5.87
C GLU A 116 -1.68 -8.43 -6.45
N PHE A 117 -0.69 -8.25 -7.34
CA PHE A 117 -0.50 -6.99 -8.06
C PHE A 117 -1.71 -6.67 -8.95
N ASN A 118 -2.28 -7.65 -9.64
CA ASN A 118 -3.48 -7.44 -10.45
C ASN A 118 -4.68 -7.02 -9.60
N ASN A 119 -4.89 -7.65 -8.45
CA ASN A 119 -5.96 -7.30 -7.51
C ASN A 119 -5.80 -5.87 -6.99
N LEU A 120 -4.59 -5.49 -6.55
CA LEU A 120 -4.29 -4.14 -6.06
C LEU A 120 -4.37 -3.09 -7.17
N ASN A 121 -3.97 -3.42 -8.41
CA ASN A 121 -4.01 -2.48 -9.52
C ASN A 121 -5.44 -2.04 -9.86
N LEU A 122 -6.43 -2.94 -9.75
CA LEU A 122 -7.84 -2.58 -9.91
C LEU A 122 -8.26 -1.54 -8.85
N ILE A 123 -7.90 -1.77 -7.60
CA ILE A 123 -8.18 -0.85 -6.49
C ILE A 123 -7.49 0.50 -6.72
N TRP A 124 -6.23 0.49 -7.17
CA TRP A 124 -5.49 1.72 -7.44
C TRP A 124 -6.07 2.54 -8.60
N ASN A 125 -6.61 1.89 -9.62
CA ASN A 125 -7.30 2.59 -10.71
C ASN A 125 -8.57 3.29 -10.19
N ASP A 126 -9.35 2.62 -9.35
CA ASP A 126 -10.57 3.21 -8.78
C ASP A 126 -10.24 4.33 -7.80
N VAL A 127 -9.22 4.16 -6.96
CA VAL A 127 -8.67 5.21 -6.11
C VAL A 127 -8.24 6.41 -6.95
N PHE A 128 -7.50 6.19 -8.04
CA PHE A 128 -7.06 7.27 -8.92
C PHE A 128 -8.24 8.03 -9.54
N ASN A 129 -9.27 7.32 -10.00
CA ASN A 129 -10.48 7.94 -10.54
C ASN A 129 -11.16 8.82 -9.49
N LEU A 130 -11.28 8.33 -8.26
CA LEU A 130 -11.85 9.11 -7.17
C LEU A 130 -10.98 10.31 -6.76
N VAL A 131 -9.64 10.23 -6.85
CA VAL A 131 -8.76 11.42 -6.71
C VAL A 131 -9.18 12.48 -7.74
N GLN A 132 -9.39 12.07 -8.99
CA GLN A 132 -9.77 13.02 -10.05
C GLN A 132 -11.16 13.61 -9.79
N GLU A 133 -12.11 12.81 -9.31
CA GLU A 133 -13.44 13.27 -8.91
C GLU A 133 -13.35 14.33 -7.79
N GLU A 134 -12.56 14.08 -6.74
CA GLU A 134 -12.32 15.04 -5.65
C GLU A 134 -11.71 16.35 -6.18
N VAL A 135 -10.64 16.25 -6.98
CA VAL A 135 -9.97 17.42 -7.57
C VAL A 135 -10.94 18.25 -8.43
N MET A 136 -11.81 17.59 -9.20
CA MET A 136 -12.84 18.26 -9.99
C MET A 136 -13.90 18.92 -9.11
N LEU A 137 -14.37 18.25 -8.06
CA LEU A 137 -15.31 18.81 -7.10
C LEU A 137 -14.76 20.09 -6.45
N ILE A 138 -13.53 20.04 -5.95
CA ILE A 138 -12.85 21.19 -5.34
C ILE A 138 -12.69 22.32 -6.36
N ARG A 139 -12.17 22.02 -7.57
CA ARG A 139 -11.95 23.03 -8.60
C ARG A 139 -13.24 23.72 -9.02
N ASN A 140 -14.30 22.96 -9.28
CA ASN A 140 -15.58 23.50 -9.72
C ASN A 140 -16.20 24.36 -8.61
N THR A 141 -16.11 23.91 -7.36
CA THR A 141 -16.63 24.65 -6.20
C THR A 141 -15.85 25.95 -5.97
N MET A 142 -14.52 25.92 -6.13
CA MET A 142 -13.69 27.11 -6.06
C MET A 142 -13.99 28.11 -7.18
N GLN A 143 -14.32 27.63 -8.39
CA GLN A 143 -14.78 28.50 -9.47
C GLN A 143 -16.15 29.10 -9.16
N SER A 144 -17.12 28.29 -8.73
CA SER A 144 -18.45 28.81 -8.35
C SER A 144 -18.37 29.80 -7.19
N LEU A 145 -17.45 29.61 -6.24
CA LEU A 145 -17.18 30.59 -5.18
C LEU A 145 -16.65 31.91 -5.75
N GLN A 146 -15.80 31.88 -6.79
CA GLN A 146 -15.37 33.09 -7.48
C GLN A 146 -16.53 33.77 -8.19
N ASP A 147 -17.37 33.00 -8.89
CA ASP A 147 -18.55 33.53 -9.58
C ASP A 147 -19.53 34.19 -8.59
N CYS A 148 -19.74 33.59 -7.41
CA CYS A 148 -20.56 34.18 -6.34
C CYS A 148 -20.02 35.53 -5.85
N LYS A 149 -18.68 35.70 -5.85
CA LYS A 149 -18.03 36.94 -5.41
C LYS A 149 -18.14 38.09 -6.42
N GLU A 150 -18.53 37.80 -7.65
CA GLU A 150 -18.75 38.82 -8.68
C GLU A 150 -20.16 39.45 -8.59
N LEU A 151 -21.01 38.96 -7.69
CA LEU A 151 -22.36 39.50 -7.47
C LEU A 151 -22.33 40.91 -6.85
N GLU A 152 -23.37 41.69 -7.15
CA GLU A 152 -23.39 43.14 -6.86
C GLU A 152 -23.48 43.44 -5.36
N THR A 153 -24.09 42.53 -4.57
CA THR A 153 -24.33 42.73 -3.15
C THR A 153 -23.76 41.61 -2.27
N VAL A 154 -23.47 41.96 -1.02
CA VAL A 154 -23.03 41.01 0.01
C VAL A 154 -24.11 39.98 0.33
N GLU A 155 -25.39 40.37 0.27
CA GLU A 155 -26.52 39.47 0.49
C GLU A 155 -26.60 38.41 -0.62
N GLU A 156 -26.55 38.83 -1.89
CA GLU A 156 -26.53 37.91 -3.04
C GLU A 156 -25.29 37.00 -3.02
N THR A 157 -24.13 37.54 -2.63
CA THR A 157 -22.89 36.74 -2.45
C THR A 157 -23.09 35.65 -1.41
N ASN A 158 -23.59 36.01 -0.22
CA ASN A 158 -23.80 35.06 0.88
C ASN A 158 -24.85 34.01 0.53
N ASP A 159 -25.96 34.40 -0.11
CA ASP A 159 -26.99 33.48 -0.56
C ASP A 159 -26.46 32.50 -1.61
N CYS A 160 -25.64 32.98 -2.55
CA CYS A 160 -24.97 32.13 -3.53
C CYS A 160 -24.04 31.10 -2.86
N ILE A 161 -23.20 31.52 -1.92
CA ILE A 161 -22.27 30.60 -1.22
C ILE A 161 -23.04 29.60 -0.35
N ASN A 162 -24.12 30.02 0.31
CA ASN A 162 -24.97 29.15 1.13
C ASN A 162 -25.62 28.01 0.31
N VAL A 163 -25.78 28.17 -1.01
CA VAL A 163 -26.21 27.10 -1.91
C VAL A 163 -25.06 26.13 -2.22
N LEU A 164 -23.81 26.61 -2.30
CA LEU A 164 -22.64 25.78 -2.60
C LEU A 164 -22.29 24.82 -1.46
N ILE A 165 -22.39 25.26 -0.21
CA ILE A 165 -22.04 24.46 0.98
C ILE A 165 -22.76 23.09 0.98
N PRO A 166 -24.10 22.99 0.94
CA PRO A 166 -24.77 21.68 0.98
C PRO A 166 -24.52 20.83 -0.26
N ILE A 167 -24.26 21.44 -1.43
CA ILE A 167 -23.91 20.71 -2.66
C ILE A 167 -22.53 20.07 -2.52
N PHE A 168 -21.55 20.82 -2.01
CA PHE A 168 -20.21 20.32 -1.74
C PHE A 168 -20.23 19.24 -0.67
N ASP A 169 -20.97 19.47 0.43
CA ASP A 169 -21.11 18.55 1.55
C ASP A 169 -21.65 17.17 1.12
N LEU A 170 -22.71 17.15 0.33
CA LEU A 170 -23.27 15.91 -0.22
C LEU A 170 -22.31 15.20 -1.17
N SER A 171 -21.64 15.96 -2.04
CA SER A 171 -20.73 15.40 -3.04
C SER A 171 -19.45 14.85 -2.39
N LYS A 172 -18.91 15.54 -1.38
CA LYS A 172 -17.75 15.05 -0.64
C LYS A 172 -18.08 13.78 0.14
N ASP A 173 -19.26 13.69 0.73
CA ASP A 173 -19.64 12.53 1.54
C ASP A 173 -19.78 11.28 0.66
N ASP A 174 -20.34 11.41 -0.55
CA ASP A 174 -20.35 10.32 -1.54
C ASP A 174 -18.93 9.84 -1.89
N ILE A 175 -18.04 10.77 -2.23
CA ILE A 175 -16.65 10.47 -2.59
C ILE A 175 -15.92 9.81 -1.40
N LEU A 176 -16.04 10.37 -0.19
CA LEU A 176 -15.39 9.84 1.01
C LEU A 176 -15.91 8.46 1.40
N ASN A 177 -17.21 8.19 1.23
CA ASN A 177 -17.77 6.86 1.47
C ASN A 177 -17.21 5.83 0.49
N ARG A 178 -17.15 6.16 -0.81
CA ARG A 178 -16.53 5.29 -1.83
C ARG A 178 -15.03 5.06 -1.55
N PHE A 179 -14.32 6.07 -1.02
CA PHE A 179 -12.95 5.90 -0.55
C PHE A 179 -12.82 4.95 0.62
N ALA A 180 -13.70 5.08 1.62
CA ALA A 180 -13.68 4.21 2.78
C ALA A 180 -13.91 2.75 2.36
N GLU A 181 -14.83 2.51 1.43
CA GLU A 181 -15.07 1.18 0.86
C GLU A 181 -13.84 0.62 0.13
N LEU A 182 -13.22 1.40 -0.76
CA LEU A 182 -11.99 0.99 -1.47
C LEU A 182 -10.81 0.80 -0.51
N HIS A 183 -10.70 1.61 0.54
CA HIS A 183 -9.69 1.45 1.56
C HIS A 183 -9.88 0.11 2.28
N THR A 184 -11.09 -0.21 2.74
CA THR A 184 -11.38 -1.50 3.37
C THR A 184 -11.11 -2.68 2.43
N LEU A 185 -11.48 -2.57 1.16
CA LEU A 185 -11.18 -3.58 0.16
C LEU A 185 -9.66 -3.75 -0.04
N GLY A 186 -8.93 -2.64 -0.14
CA GLY A 186 -7.48 -2.62 -0.26
C GLY A 186 -6.77 -3.25 0.93
N GLN A 187 -7.24 -2.96 2.15
CA GLN A 187 -6.73 -3.60 3.37
C GLN A 187 -6.96 -5.11 3.32
N THR A 188 -8.15 -5.56 2.90
CA THR A 188 -8.49 -6.99 2.79
C THR A 188 -7.60 -7.71 1.78
N VAL A 189 -7.36 -7.10 0.62
CA VAL A 189 -6.46 -7.67 -0.40
C VAL A 189 -5.02 -7.75 0.12
N LEU A 190 -4.54 -6.71 0.82
CA LEU A 190 -3.20 -6.72 1.41
C LEU A 190 -3.06 -7.74 2.54
N ASP A 191 -4.07 -7.89 3.41
CA ASP A 191 -4.08 -8.91 4.46
C ASP A 191 -3.91 -10.31 3.87
N LEU A 192 -4.67 -10.61 2.81
CA LEU A 192 -4.59 -11.89 2.11
C LEU A 192 -3.23 -12.09 1.41
N ALA A 193 -2.74 -11.05 0.73
CA ALA A 193 -1.45 -11.09 0.05
C ALA A 193 -0.29 -11.34 1.04
N GLU A 194 -0.31 -10.66 2.19
CA GLU A 194 0.67 -10.83 3.26
C GLU A 194 0.59 -12.22 3.89
N GLU A 195 -0.60 -12.76 4.12
CA GLU A 195 -0.80 -14.14 4.59
C GLU A 195 -0.26 -15.16 3.58
N ASN A 196 -0.59 -14.99 2.29
CA ASN A 196 -0.11 -15.85 1.21
C ASN A 196 1.43 -15.82 1.14
N LEU A 197 2.04 -14.64 1.28
CA LEU A 197 3.49 -14.49 1.28
C LEU A 197 4.10 -15.20 2.49
N ALA A 198 3.56 -15.00 3.69
CA ALA A 198 4.04 -15.68 4.89
C ALA A 198 3.97 -17.21 4.77
N ASN A 199 2.88 -17.72 4.20
CA ASN A 199 2.70 -19.14 3.92
C ASN A 199 3.72 -19.65 2.88
N ASN A 200 3.96 -18.88 1.81
CA ASN A 200 4.95 -19.23 0.79
C ASN A 200 6.37 -19.29 1.38
N ILE A 201 6.74 -18.33 2.24
CA ILE A 201 8.03 -18.30 2.95
C ILE A 201 8.19 -19.58 3.77
N ALA A 202 7.20 -19.92 4.61
CA ALA A 202 7.26 -21.10 5.46
C ALA A 202 7.34 -22.40 4.65
N GLN A 203 6.58 -22.50 3.56
CA GLN A 203 6.63 -23.65 2.66
C GLN A 203 7.98 -23.77 1.94
N SER A 204 8.55 -22.66 1.50
CA SER A 204 9.83 -22.63 0.79
C SER A 204 10.98 -23.10 1.67
N GLN A 205 11.01 -22.71 2.95
CA GLN A 205 12.02 -23.17 3.91
C GLN A 205 11.98 -24.70 4.10
N ASN A 206 10.78 -25.25 4.31
CA ASN A 206 10.62 -26.70 4.46
C ASN A 206 10.97 -27.42 3.16
N HIS A 207 10.51 -26.91 2.01
CA HIS A 207 10.74 -27.51 0.71
C HIS A 207 12.22 -27.59 0.36
N ILE A 208 12.99 -26.52 0.59
CA ILE A 208 14.43 -26.52 0.32
C ILE A 208 15.14 -27.47 1.28
N SER A 209 14.84 -27.41 2.58
CA SER A 209 15.45 -28.29 3.59
C SER A 209 15.21 -29.78 3.28
N ASP A 210 13.98 -30.15 2.94
CA ASP A 210 13.60 -31.55 2.67
C ASP A 210 14.29 -32.08 1.41
N ASN A 211 14.31 -31.29 0.33
CA ASN A 211 14.99 -31.68 -0.90
C ASN A 211 16.50 -31.68 -0.76
N MET A 212 17.08 -30.81 0.07
CA MET A 212 18.51 -30.78 0.32
C MET A 212 19.00 -32.09 0.95
N LEU A 213 18.24 -32.68 1.87
CA LEU A 213 18.57 -33.99 2.44
C LEU A 213 18.61 -35.08 1.38
N VAL A 214 17.61 -35.10 0.49
CA VAL A 214 17.54 -36.06 -0.62
C VAL A 214 18.73 -35.87 -1.58
N ILE A 215 19.01 -34.64 -1.99
CA ILE A 215 20.11 -34.35 -2.92
C ILE A 215 21.47 -34.73 -2.32
N ARG A 216 21.69 -34.52 -1.02
CA ARG A 216 22.91 -34.98 -0.34
C ARG A 216 23.03 -36.50 -0.35
N GLU A 217 21.94 -37.21 -0.03
CA GLU A 217 21.92 -38.67 -0.03
C GLU A 217 22.17 -39.23 -1.44
N GLU A 218 21.58 -38.62 -2.46
CA GLU A 218 21.82 -38.95 -3.86
C GLU A 218 23.27 -38.71 -4.28
N LEU A 219 23.87 -37.57 -3.88
CA LEU A 219 25.27 -37.28 -4.14
C LEU A 219 26.20 -38.30 -3.47
N THR A 220 25.98 -38.60 -2.18
CA THR A 220 26.77 -39.60 -1.46
C THR A 220 26.62 -40.99 -2.08
N THR A 221 25.39 -41.41 -2.36
CA THR A 221 25.12 -42.71 -2.98
C THR A 221 25.74 -42.81 -4.38
N CYS A 222 25.67 -41.75 -5.18
CA CYS A 222 26.31 -41.69 -6.49
C CYS A 222 27.82 -41.84 -6.34
N ALA A 223 28.44 -41.08 -5.42
CA ALA A 223 29.88 -41.13 -5.18
C ALA A 223 30.38 -42.49 -4.64
N GLU A 224 29.61 -43.16 -3.79
CA GLU A 224 29.96 -44.50 -3.25
C GLU A 224 29.84 -45.63 -4.29
N ASN A 225 29.10 -45.41 -5.37
CA ASN A 225 28.91 -46.37 -6.46
C ASN A 225 29.81 -46.12 -7.67
N LEU A 226 30.65 -45.07 -7.64
CA LEU A 226 31.75 -44.88 -8.57
C LEU A 226 32.88 -45.87 -8.22
#